data_AF-A0AAD2GAT3-F1
#
_entry.id   AF-A0AAD2GAT3-F1
#
_cell.length_a   1.000
_cell.length_b   1.000
_cell.length_c   1.000
_cell.angle_alpha   90.00
_cell.angle_beta   90.00
_cell.angle_gamma   90.00
#
_symmetry.space_group_name_H-M   'P 1'
#
loop_
_entity.id
_entity.type
_entity.pdbx_description
1 polymer ?
#
loop_
_entity_poly.entity_id
_entity_poly.type
_entity_poly.pdbx_seq_one_letter_code
_entity_poly.pdbx_strand_id
1 'polypeptide(L)'
;MQSTSILLKLLALETFVESGLSFQLPSPFVMKNNRQTTDVNIVHNIALNMALVPLPVDELEDYLVIGPPSGSQYATYWGRTKRERYNRFLEASIVTFLGVFFSYFLSFVLGGFVATLFGATFAFWGVLSPELKARQRNWEFLGGRALVDPWIVRGRDEEKQGLYGSLFIGKVDDVCVVYSTSSLEEYELDDFQDYTMESDELEQFSGTPYLIRVKMSDGEGRELQTHARMSEDYLDIQTGMPVLSILLSTSQKFTSLAALTDFMIPDAEAWVGDYPYLNRPEIEARLAEDDELWDLLQAQGSDISDSEDDTDKDDFIGEEDAADRDFVPVRRRRS
;
A
#
# COMPACT_ATOMS: atom_id res chain seq x y z
N MET A 1 31.11 11.86 9.86
CA MET A 1 29.76 11.36 9.53
C MET A 1 29.37 11.48 8.04
N GLN A 2 30.28 11.85 7.11
CA GLN A 2 29.97 11.87 5.67
C GLN A 2 30.25 10.53 4.95
N SER A 3 31.04 9.62 5.54
CA SER A 3 31.47 8.39 4.85
C SER A 3 30.40 7.29 4.80
N THR A 4 29.43 7.30 5.70
CA THR A 4 28.27 6.37 5.67
C THR A 4 27.28 6.72 4.55
N SER A 5 27.22 7.99 4.14
CA SER A 5 26.33 8.45 3.06
C SER A 5 26.76 7.96 1.68
N ILE A 6 28.07 7.77 1.45
CA ILE A 6 28.59 7.32 0.15
C ILE A 6 28.33 5.82 -0.06
N LEU A 7 28.46 5.01 1.00
CA LEU A 7 28.19 3.58 0.97
C LEU A 7 26.69 3.29 0.79
N LEU A 8 25.82 4.08 1.42
CA LEU A 8 24.37 4.02 1.18
C LEU A 8 24.00 4.40 -0.26
N LYS A 9 24.67 5.41 -0.82
CA LYS A 9 24.44 5.86 -2.22
C LYS A 9 24.92 4.85 -3.26
N LEU A 10 25.99 4.11 -2.99
CA LEU A 10 26.48 3.05 -3.88
C LEU A 10 25.56 1.82 -3.84
N LEU A 11 25.01 1.46 -2.68
CA LEU A 11 24.01 0.38 -2.57
C LEU A 11 22.66 0.76 -3.21
N ALA A 12 22.26 2.04 -3.14
CA ALA A 12 21.02 2.52 -3.78
C ALA A 12 21.06 2.55 -5.32
N LEU A 13 22.26 2.60 -5.92
CA LEU A 13 22.43 2.72 -7.38
C LEU A 13 22.25 1.40 -8.11
N GLU A 14 22.42 0.26 -7.42
CA GLU A 14 22.26 -1.08 -8.01
C GLU A 14 20.79 -1.54 -8.03
N THR A 15 19.94 -1.00 -7.13
CA THR A 15 18.51 -1.32 -7.05
C THR A 15 17.59 -0.43 -7.90
N PHE A 16 18.10 0.69 -8.42
CA PHE A 16 17.30 1.64 -9.23
C PHE A 16 16.89 1.08 -10.60
N VAL A 17 17.42 -0.09 -11.01
CA VAL A 17 17.10 -0.72 -12.29
C VAL A 17 15.84 -1.60 -12.24
N GLU A 18 15.32 -1.96 -11.05
CA GLU A 18 14.22 -2.95 -10.92
C GLU A 18 12.81 -2.37 -10.64
N SER A 19 12.67 -1.14 -10.15
CA SER A 19 11.35 -0.57 -9.78
C SER A 19 10.74 0.27 -10.92
N GLY A 20 10.18 -0.39 -11.93
CA GLY A 20 9.40 0.23 -13.00
C GLY A 20 8.03 0.76 -12.55
N LEU A 21 8.00 1.72 -11.62
CA LEU A 21 6.81 2.47 -11.25
C LEU A 21 6.59 3.62 -12.24
N SER A 22 5.75 3.41 -13.25
CA SER A 22 5.22 4.49 -14.10
C SER A 22 3.96 5.06 -13.46
N PHE A 23 4.07 6.22 -12.83
CA PHE A 23 2.93 6.95 -12.27
C PHE A 23 2.34 7.87 -13.36
N GLN A 24 1.12 7.59 -13.80
CA GLN A 24 0.42 8.39 -14.80
C GLN A 24 -0.53 9.35 -14.06
N LEU A 25 -0.16 10.63 -13.97
CA LEU A 25 -0.96 11.65 -13.27
C LEU A 25 -2.21 12.03 -14.09
N PRO A 26 -3.39 12.15 -13.47
CA PRO A 26 -4.56 12.75 -14.12
C PRO A 26 -4.37 14.26 -14.32
N SER A 27 -5.09 14.81 -15.30
CA SER A 27 -5.07 16.23 -15.67
C SER A 27 -5.47 17.18 -14.51
N PRO A 28 -4.95 18.42 -14.47
CA PRO A 28 -5.16 19.34 -13.35
C PRO A 28 -6.64 19.75 -13.21
N PHE A 29 -7.23 19.38 -12.07
CA PHE A 29 -8.59 19.77 -11.67
C PHE A 29 -8.60 21.21 -11.14
N VAL A 30 -9.47 22.07 -11.70
CA VAL A 30 -9.60 23.48 -11.30
C VAL A 30 -10.80 23.64 -10.36
N MET A 31 -10.53 23.74 -9.06
CA MET A 31 -11.56 23.97 -8.04
C MET A 31 -11.74 25.47 -7.76
N LYS A 32 -12.99 25.96 -7.79
CA LYS A 32 -13.36 27.34 -7.45
C LYS A 32 -13.43 27.52 -5.92
N ASN A 33 -12.56 28.38 -5.40
CA ASN A 33 -12.52 28.76 -3.98
C ASN A 33 -13.70 29.70 -3.61
N ASN A 34 -14.56 29.27 -2.69
CA ASN A 34 -15.42 30.17 -1.91
C ASN A 34 -15.02 30.08 -0.44
N ARG A 35 -14.61 31.21 0.14
CA ARG A 35 -14.23 31.34 1.55
C ARG A 35 -15.46 31.69 2.38
N GLN A 36 -15.74 30.94 3.44
CA GLN A 36 -16.36 31.47 4.65
C GLN A 36 -15.78 30.79 5.89
N THR A 37 -15.51 31.62 6.89
CA THR A 37 -15.01 31.32 8.24
C THR A 37 -16.12 30.85 9.18
N THR A 38 -15.71 30.20 10.28
CA THR A 38 -16.42 29.85 11.54
C THR A 38 -17.45 28.72 11.50
N ASP A 39 -17.11 27.54 12.03
CA ASP A 39 -17.55 27.05 13.37
C ASP A 39 -17.17 25.57 13.57
N VAL A 40 -16.84 25.20 14.82
CA VAL A 40 -16.39 23.84 15.22
C VAL A 40 -17.46 22.75 14.97
N ASN A 41 -18.72 23.14 14.75
CA ASN A 41 -19.81 22.23 14.35
C ASN A 41 -19.83 21.89 12.85
N ILE A 42 -18.97 22.49 12.02
CA ILE A 42 -18.87 22.21 10.59
C ILE A 42 -18.10 20.90 10.31
N VAL A 43 -17.27 20.44 11.25
CA VAL A 43 -16.48 19.20 11.09
C VAL A 43 -17.39 17.99 10.88
N HIS A 44 -18.56 17.94 11.53
CA HIS A 44 -19.53 16.85 11.36
C HIS A 44 -20.27 16.87 10.01
N ASN A 45 -20.50 18.03 9.39
CA ASN A 45 -21.22 18.11 8.11
C ASN A 45 -20.29 18.07 6.88
N ILE A 46 -19.00 18.34 7.05
CA ILE A 46 -17.99 18.16 6.01
C ILE A 46 -17.58 16.69 5.87
N ALA A 47 -17.65 15.90 6.95
CA ALA A 47 -17.27 14.50 6.97
C ALA A 47 -18.07 13.60 6.00
N LEU A 48 -19.32 13.96 5.68
CA LEU A 48 -20.18 13.13 4.82
C LEU A 48 -19.81 13.16 3.33
N ASN A 49 -19.03 14.15 2.88
CA ASN A 49 -18.58 14.26 1.48
C ASN A 49 -17.06 14.20 1.31
N MET A 50 -16.30 13.94 2.37
CA MET A 50 -14.84 13.89 2.31
C MET A 50 -14.35 12.45 2.29
N ALA A 51 -13.97 11.97 1.11
CA ALA A 51 -13.30 10.68 0.95
C ALA A 51 -11.82 10.69 1.43
N LEU A 52 -11.31 11.85 1.83
CA LEU A 52 -9.99 12.00 2.44
C LEU A 52 -10.13 12.56 3.85
N VAL A 53 -9.87 11.76 4.88
CA VAL A 53 -9.86 12.22 6.27
C VAL A 53 -8.42 12.60 6.63
N PRO A 54 -8.09 13.88 6.89
CA PRO A 54 -6.74 14.27 7.25
C PRO A 54 -6.33 13.64 8.59
N LEU A 55 -5.12 13.07 8.64
CA LEU A 55 -4.59 12.42 9.84
C LEU A 55 -3.53 13.31 10.52
N PRO A 56 -3.53 13.39 11.87
CA PRO A 56 -2.44 14.03 12.60
C PRO A 56 -1.16 13.17 12.52
N VAL A 57 -0.02 13.79 12.78
CA VAL A 57 1.29 13.13 12.63
C VAL A 57 1.48 11.99 13.62
N ASP A 58 0.97 12.13 14.84
CA ASP A 58 1.02 11.09 15.87
C ASP A 58 0.26 9.83 15.43
N GLU A 59 -0.99 9.96 14.98
CA GLU A 59 -1.74 8.81 14.43
C GLU A 59 -1.03 8.20 13.21
N LEU A 60 -0.48 9.05 12.33
CA LEU A 60 0.23 8.59 11.14
C LEU A 60 1.51 7.82 11.48
N GLU A 61 2.24 8.24 12.53
CA GLU A 61 3.42 7.53 13.05
C GLU A 61 3.04 6.20 13.71
N ASP A 62 1.86 6.08 14.30
CA ASP A 62 1.35 4.84 14.89
C ASP A 62 0.88 3.84 13.81
N TYR A 63 0.26 4.35 12.73
CA TYR A 63 -0.19 3.53 11.60
C TYR A 63 0.94 3.14 10.65
N LEU A 64 1.98 3.96 10.50
CA LEU A 64 3.11 3.67 9.60
C LEU A 64 4.25 2.99 10.36
N VAL A 65 4.78 1.92 9.78
CA VAL A 65 5.98 1.26 10.30
C VAL A 65 7.23 2.04 9.85
N ILE A 66 7.48 3.20 10.44
CA ILE A 66 8.63 4.08 10.11
C ILE A 66 9.89 3.68 10.90
N GLY A 67 9.71 2.93 11.99
CA GLY A 67 10.76 2.52 12.91
C GLY A 67 11.49 1.21 12.53
N PRO A 68 11.84 0.37 13.53
CA PRO A 68 12.40 -0.95 13.25
C PRO A 68 11.41 -1.79 12.43
N PRO A 69 11.90 -2.67 11.54
CA PRO A 69 11.03 -3.44 10.66
C PRO A 69 10.05 -4.29 11.48
N SER A 70 8.78 -4.27 11.10
CA SER A 70 7.79 -5.15 11.70
C SER A 70 8.05 -6.61 11.30
N GLY A 71 7.48 -7.56 12.04
CA GLY A 71 7.56 -8.98 11.69
C GLY A 71 6.99 -9.29 10.30
N SER A 72 5.95 -8.57 9.86
CA SER A 72 5.36 -8.71 8.52
C SER A 72 6.28 -8.17 7.42
N GLN A 73 6.98 -7.05 7.66
CA GLN A 73 8.02 -6.54 6.75
C GLN A 73 9.18 -7.53 6.63
N TYR A 74 9.58 -8.13 7.75
CA TYR A 74 10.62 -9.15 7.78
C TYR A 74 10.22 -10.41 7.02
N ALA A 75 8.99 -10.89 7.20
CA ALA A 75 8.43 -12.03 6.47
C ALA A 75 8.37 -11.75 4.96
N THR A 76 7.91 -10.56 4.56
CA THR A 76 7.87 -10.13 3.16
C THR A 76 9.26 -10.10 2.54
N TYR A 77 10.27 -9.61 3.27
CA TYR A 77 11.66 -9.60 2.78
C TYR A 77 12.21 -10.99 2.50
N TRP A 78 11.98 -11.93 3.43
CA TRP A 78 12.44 -13.30 3.27
C TRP A 78 11.71 -14.00 2.13
N GLY A 79 10.55 -13.51 1.73
CA GLY A 79 9.77 -14.05 0.62
C GLY A 79 8.53 -14.76 1.12
N ARG A 80 7.44 -14.59 0.37
CA ARG A 80 6.15 -15.22 0.66
C ARG A 80 6.20 -16.69 0.27
N THR A 81 6.88 -17.03 -0.84
CA THR A 81 6.99 -18.42 -1.32
C THR A 81 8.24 -19.14 -0.82
N LYS A 82 8.21 -20.49 -0.79
CA LYS A 82 9.37 -21.32 -0.44
C LYS A 82 10.58 -21.06 -1.37
N ARG A 83 10.30 -20.79 -2.64
CA ARG A 83 11.33 -20.50 -3.66
C ARG A 83 12.03 -19.18 -3.38
N GLU A 84 11.27 -18.11 -3.11
CA GLU A 84 11.83 -16.81 -2.73
C GLU A 84 12.70 -16.93 -1.46
N ARG A 85 12.19 -17.62 -0.42
CA ARG A 85 12.94 -17.86 0.82
C ARG A 85 14.26 -18.57 0.58
N TYR A 86 14.26 -19.60 -0.27
CA TYR A 86 15.49 -20.31 -0.62
C TYR A 86 16.46 -19.41 -1.38
N ASN A 87 15.98 -18.63 -2.36
CA ASN A 87 16.80 -17.71 -3.13
C ASN A 87 17.42 -16.62 -2.23
N ARG A 88 16.65 -16.03 -1.32
CA ARG A 88 17.14 -15.04 -0.35
C ARG A 88 18.13 -15.64 0.63
N PHE A 89 17.90 -16.86 1.09
CA PHE A 89 18.84 -17.59 1.94
C PHE A 89 20.18 -17.85 1.22
N LEU A 90 20.14 -18.27 -0.05
CA LEU A 90 21.34 -18.46 -0.86
C LEU A 90 22.08 -17.13 -1.10
N GLU A 91 21.36 -16.07 -1.47
CA GLU A 91 21.92 -14.72 -1.63
C GLU A 91 22.66 -14.29 -0.35
N ALA A 92 22.00 -14.39 0.80
CA ALA A 92 22.59 -14.06 2.09
C ALA A 92 23.82 -14.93 2.42
N SER A 93 23.77 -16.23 2.12
CA SER A 93 24.87 -17.16 2.36
C SER A 93 26.10 -16.85 1.50
N ILE A 94 25.88 -16.52 0.22
CA ILE A 94 26.93 -16.14 -0.72
C ILE A 94 27.60 -14.83 -0.28
N VAL A 95 26.81 -13.81 0.06
CA VAL A 95 27.34 -12.52 0.54
C VAL A 95 28.12 -12.69 1.84
N THR A 96 27.60 -13.51 2.77
CA THR A 96 28.28 -13.83 4.03
C THR A 96 29.62 -14.50 3.76
N PHE A 97 29.63 -15.54 2.92
CA PHE A 97 30.85 -16.27 2.56
C PHE A 97 31.88 -15.34 1.92
N LEU A 98 31.52 -14.68 0.82
CA LEU A 98 32.44 -13.78 0.10
C LEU A 98 32.92 -12.61 0.97
N GLY A 99 32.03 -12.03 1.78
CA GLY A 99 32.34 -10.92 2.66
C GLY A 99 33.32 -11.28 3.78
N VAL A 100 33.22 -12.48 4.35
CA VAL A 100 34.19 -12.99 5.33
C VAL A 100 35.56 -13.23 4.69
N PHE A 101 35.61 -13.84 3.49
CA PHE A 101 36.86 -14.01 2.74
C PHE A 101 37.49 -12.66 2.38
N PHE A 102 36.70 -11.70 1.91
CA PHE A 102 37.17 -10.35 1.63
C PHE A 102 37.75 -9.68 2.88
N SER A 103 37.07 -9.81 4.02
CA SER A 103 37.53 -9.26 5.31
C SER A 103 38.85 -9.89 5.76
N TYR A 104 39.05 -11.19 5.52
CA TYR A 104 40.33 -11.85 5.76
C TYR A 104 41.46 -11.21 4.95
N PHE A 105 41.27 -10.97 3.64
CA PHE A 105 42.28 -10.29 2.83
C PHE A 105 42.51 -8.84 3.27
N LEU A 106 41.44 -8.13 3.64
CA LEU A 106 41.51 -6.76 4.14
C LEU A 106 42.38 -6.63 5.40
N SER A 107 42.47 -7.69 6.21
CA SER A 107 43.31 -7.73 7.42
C SER A 107 44.79 -7.55 7.14
N PHE A 108 45.29 -7.98 5.97
CA PHE A 108 46.69 -7.80 5.56
C PHE A 108 46.99 -6.37 5.14
N VAL A 109 45.99 -5.63 4.64
CA VAL A 109 46.17 -4.29 4.06
C VAL A 109 45.91 -3.20 5.10
N LEU A 110 44.80 -3.30 5.83
CA LEU A 110 44.32 -2.24 6.73
C LEU A 110 44.47 -2.60 8.23
N GLY A 111 44.86 -3.84 8.54
CA GLY A 111 45.03 -4.34 9.90
C GLY A 111 43.80 -5.09 10.44
N GLY A 112 44.02 -5.84 11.54
CA GLY A 112 43.03 -6.79 12.07
C GLY A 112 41.75 -6.17 12.63
N PHE A 113 41.80 -4.97 13.19
CA PHE A 113 40.62 -4.32 13.79
C PHE A 113 39.53 -4.00 12.74
N VAL A 114 39.93 -3.34 11.64
CA VAL A 114 39.01 -2.97 10.55
C VAL A 114 38.44 -4.23 9.89
N ALA A 115 39.30 -5.23 9.63
CA ALA A 115 38.87 -6.51 9.11
C ALA A 115 37.86 -7.23 10.00
N THR A 116 38.01 -7.17 11.32
CA THR A 116 37.07 -7.78 12.27
C THR A 116 35.70 -7.09 12.21
N LEU A 117 35.67 -5.76 12.08
CA LEU A 117 34.42 -5.00 11.99
C LEU A 117 33.65 -5.32 10.69
N PHE A 118 34.33 -5.37 9.54
CA PHE A 118 33.70 -5.81 8.28
C PHE A 118 33.31 -7.28 8.32
N GLY A 119 34.18 -8.15 8.85
CA GLY A 119 33.91 -9.58 8.98
C GLY A 119 32.68 -9.86 9.82
N ALA A 120 32.49 -9.13 10.93
CA ALA A 120 31.28 -9.22 11.74
C ALA A 120 30.03 -8.74 10.97
N THR A 121 30.09 -7.59 10.29
CA THR A 121 28.97 -7.09 9.49
C THR A 121 28.55 -8.09 8.40
N PHE A 122 29.50 -8.70 7.69
CA PHE A 122 29.21 -9.73 6.70
C PHE A 122 28.75 -11.05 7.32
N ALA A 123 29.30 -11.45 8.47
CA ALA A 123 28.85 -12.65 9.19
C ALA A 123 27.38 -12.56 9.62
N PHE A 124 26.91 -11.36 9.96
CA PHE A 124 25.51 -11.09 10.32
C PHE A 124 24.67 -10.55 9.16
N TRP A 125 25.15 -10.65 7.91
CA TRP A 125 24.46 -10.05 6.77
C TRP A 125 23.04 -10.58 6.61
N GLY A 126 22.80 -11.88 6.79
CA GLY A 126 21.45 -12.44 6.69
C GLY A 126 20.44 -11.87 7.70
N VAL A 127 20.90 -11.36 8.84
CA VAL A 127 20.03 -10.72 9.85
C VAL A 127 19.91 -9.21 9.61
N LEU A 128 21.00 -8.57 9.17
CA LEU A 128 21.06 -7.13 8.93
C LEU A 128 20.44 -6.71 7.59
N SER A 129 20.51 -7.56 6.56
CA SER A 129 20.05 -7.23 5.22
C SER A 129 18.54 -6.99 5.12
N PRO A 130 17.66 -7.74 5.81
CA PRO A 130 16.24 -7.41 5.88
C PRO A 130 16.00 -6.05 6.53
N GLU A 131 16.66 -5.77 7.65
CA GLU A 131 16.48 -4.53 8.38
C GLU A 131 16.94 -3.30 7.58
N LEU A 132 18.07 -3.41 6.88
CA LEU A 132 18.58 -2.34 6.03
C LEU A 132 17.68 -2.10 4.82
N LYS A 133 17.22 -3.15 4.12
CA LYS A 133 16.31 -2.97 2.97
C LYS A 133 14.94 -2.44 3.41
N ALA A 134 14.45 -2.86 4.57
CA ALA A 134 13.20 -2.34 5.13
C ALA A 134 13.30 -0.85 5.46
N ARG A 135 14.36 -0.43 6.15
CA ARG A 135 14.62 0.99 6.43
C ARG A 135 14.81 1.81 5.16
N GLN A 136 15.48 1.25 4.15
CA GLN A 136 15.63 1.90 2.85
C GLN A 136 14.27 2.12 2.19
N ARG A 137 13.42 1.08 2.11
CA ARG A 137 12.06 1.20 1.55
C ARG A 137 11.20 2.19 2.32
N ASN A 138 11.23 2.17 3.65
CA ASN A 138 10.49 3.13 4.48
C ASN A 138 10.99 4.58 4.24
N TRP A 139 12.31 4.76 4.03
CA TRP A 139 12.88 6.07 3.72
C TRP A 139 12.51 6.55 2.30
N GLU A 140 12.52 5.65 1.32
CA GLU A 140 12.09 5.89 -0.06
C GLU A 140 10.59 6.23 -0.12
N PHE A 141 9.77 5.51 0.65
CA PHE A 141 8.35 5.76 0.81
C PHE A 141 8.06 7.18 1.32
N LEU A 142 8.85 7.66 2.29
CA LEU A 142 8.77 9.05 2.78
C LEU A 142 9.48 10.06 1.86
N GLY A 143 10.21 9.62 0.83
CA GLY A 143 11.03 10.49 -0.02
C GLY A 143 12.05 11.32 0.76
N GLY A 144 12.48 10.85 1.94
CA GLY A 144 13.34 11.56 2.88
C GLY A 144 12.73 12.83 3.50
N ARG A 145 11.40 13.01 3.43
CA ARG A 145 10.69 14.14 4.03
C ARG A 145 10.10 13.76 5.38
N ALA A 146 9.94 14.75 6.26
CA ALA A 146 9.23 14.57 7.53
C ALA A 146 7.72 14.61 7.31
N LEU A 147 6.98 13.91 8.17
CA LEU A 147 5.53 14.02 8.27
C LEU A 147 5.17 15.38 8.88
N VAL A 148 4.07 15.96 8.40
CA VAL A 148 3.63 17.31 8.79
C VAL A 148 2.16 17.30 9.07
N ASP A 149 1.81 17.93 10.19
CA ASP A 149 0.45 18.07 10.65
C ASP A 149 -0.29 19.10 9.77
N PRO A 150 -1.47 18.74 9.22
CA PRO A 150 -2.24 19.63 8.34
C PRO A 150 -2.76 20.90 9.04
N TRP A 151 -2.87 20.93 10.37
CA TRP A 151 -3.43 22.06 11.13
C TRP A 151 -2.37 23.05 11.63
N ILE A 152 -1.12 22.63 11.79
CA ILE A 152 -0.04 23.47 12.34
C ILE A 152 0.52 24.45 11.29
N VAL A 153 0.51 24.04 10.03
CA VAL A 153 1.16 24.77 8.96
C VAL A 153 0.40 26.04 8.59
N ARG A 154 1.06 27.19 8.75
CA ARG A 154 0.64 28.47 8.19
C ARG A 154 1.82 29.11 7.47
N GLY A 155 1.93 28.93 6.15
CA GLY A 155 3.07 29.43 5.37
C GLY A 155 2.79 29.49 3.88
N ARG A 156 3.63 30.20 3.12
CA ARG A 156 3.47 30.41 1.67
C ARG A 156 4.06 29.26 0.81
N ASP A 157 4.85 28.37 1.42
CA ASP A 157 5.59 27.29 0.73
C ASP A 157 5.13 25.91 1.27
N GLU A 158 3.88 25.51 0.98
CA GLU A 158 3.28 24.23 1.41
C GLU A 158 4.09 23.00 0.97
N GLU A 159 4.60 23.01 -0.26
CA GLU A 159 5.30 21.87 -0.88
C GLU A 159 6.67 21.53 -0.27
N LYS A 160 7.26 22.47 0.49
CA LYS A 160 8.59 22.29 1.11
C LYS A 160 8.53 21.81 2.55
N GLN A 161 7.34 21.79 3.15
CA GLN A 161 7.21 21.58 4.58
C GLN A 161 7.30 20.10 4.95
N GLY A 162 6.80 19.19 4.09
CA GLY A 162 6.96 17.76 4.29
C GLY A 162 5.87 16.96 3.58
N LEU A 163 5.38 15.90 4.24
CA LEU A 163 4.31 15.03 3.76
C LEU A 163 3.09 15.13 4.68
N TYR A 164 1.93 15.34 4.08
CA TYR A 164 0.63 15.30 4.73
C TYR A 164 0.03 13.92 4.58
N GLY A 165 -0.47 13.34 5.67
CA GLY A 165 -1.19 12.07 5.65
C GLY A 165 -2.70 12.27 5.59
N SER A 166 -3.40 11.43 4.84
CA SER A 166 -4.85 11.28 4.95
C SER A 166 -5.25 9.82 4.83
N LEU A 167 -6.36 9.50 5.48
CA LEU A 167 -7.06 8.25 5.30
C LEU A 167 -7.96 8.38 4.06
N PHE A 168 -7.67 7.59 3.05
CA PHE A 168 -8.51 7.43 1.86
C PHE A 168 -9.57 6.38 2.14
N ILE A 169 -10.81 6.77 1.89
CA ILE A 169 -11.99 5.93 1.98
C ILE A 169 -12.63 5.94 0.60
N GLY A 170 -12.74 4.77 -0.02
CA GLY A 170 -13.33 4.63 -1.33
C GLY A 170 -13.98 3.27 -1.50
N LYS A 171 -14.09 2.84 -2.76
CA LYS A 171 -14.58 1.53 -3.14
C LYS A 171 -13.73 0.93 -4.26
N VAL A 172 -13.82 -0.38 -4.41
CA VAL A 172 -13.23 -1.11 -5.52
C VAL A 172 -14.09 -0.88 -6.76
N ASP A 173 -13.52 -0.29 -7.80
CA ASP A 173 -14.20 -0.11 -9.08
C ASP A 173 -14.03 -1.31 -9.99
N ASP A 174 -12.80 -1.84 -10.03
CA ASP A 174 -12.40 -2.89 -10.95
C ASP A 174 -11.25 -3.71 -10.36
N VAL A 175 -11.26 -5.01 -10.65
CA VAL A 175 -10.29 -5.99 -10.17
C VAL A 175 -9.97 -6.95 -11.29
N CYS A 176 -8.70 -7.01 -11.66
CA CYS A 176 -8.24 -7.93 -12.69
C CYS A 176 -6.86 -8.47 -12.37
N VAL A 177 -6.54 -9.63 -12.96
CA VAL A 177 -5.21 -10.23 -12.87
C VAL A 177 -4.43 -9.88 -14.13
N VAL A 178 -3.16 -9.52 -13.98
CA VAL A 178 -2.28 -9.09 -15.08
C VAL A 178 -0.89 -9.72 -14.97
N TYR A 179 -0.22 -9.93 -16.11
CA TYR A 179 1.16 -10.45 -16.13
C TYR A 179 2.20 -9.43 -15.67
N SER A 180 1.96 -8.15 -15.94
CA SER A 180 2.87 -7.07 -15.62
C SER A 180 2.10 -5.77 -15.40
N THR A 181 2.76 -4.80 -14.77
CA THR A 181 2.18 -3.47 -14.52
C THR A 181 1.80 -2.74 -15.81
N SER A 182 2.46 -3.05 -16.93
CA SER A 182 2.21 -2.47 -18.25
C SER A 182 1.38 -3.37 -19.18
N SER A 183 0.94 -4.53 -18.71
CA SER A 183 0.12 -5.45 -19.50
C SER A 183 -1.22 -4.80 -19.85
N LEU A 184 -1.60 -4.96 -21.12
CA LEU A 184 -2.94 -4.65 -21.63
C LEU A 184 -3.88 -5.87 -21.54
N GLU A 185 -3.31 -7.07 -21.41
CA GLU A 185 -4.08 -8.29 -21.18
C GLU A 185 -4.45 -8.35 -19.70
N GLU A 186 -5.75 -8.40 -19.47
CA GLU A 186 -6.41 -8.45 -18.16
C GLU A 186 -7.24 -9.73 -18.12
N TYR A 187 -7.17 -10.43 -16.99
CA TYR A 187 -7.92 -11.64 -16.72
C TYR A 187 -8.92 -11.39 -15.60
N GLU A 188 -10.08 -12.02 -15.69
CA GLU A 188 -11.07 -11.97 -14.63
C GLU A 188 -10.55 -12.72 -13.41
N LEU A 189 -10.86 -12.20 -12.21
CA LEU A 189 -10.43 -12.83 -10.96
C LEU A 189 -11.04 -14.24 -10.79
N ASP A 190 -12.23 -14.47 -11.35
CA ASP A 190 -12.93 -15.76 -11.33
C ASP A 190 -12.20 -16.87 -12.09
N ASP A 191 -11.31 -16.53 -13.03
CA ASP A 191 -10.46 -17.52 -13.70
C ASP A 191 -9.36 -18.08 -12.76
N PHE A 192 -9.18 -17.49 -11.57
CA PHE A 192 -8.13 -17.80 -10.61
C PHE A 192 -8.64 -18.42 -9.30
N GLN A 193 -9.87 -18.93 -9.25
CA GLN A 193 -10.48 -19.48 -8.02
C GLN A 193 -9.70 -20.64 -7.37
N ASP A 194 -8.86 -21.35 -8.13
CA ASP A 194 -7.95 -22.40 -7.63
C ASP A 194 -6.49 -21.94 -7.51
N TYR A 195 -6.23 -20.64 -7.62
CA TYR A 195 -4.89 -20.06 -7.51
C TYR A 195 -4.33 -20.24 -6.10
N THR A 196 -3.07 -20.67 -6.04
CA THR A 196 -2.25 -20.59 -4.83
C THR A 196 -0.89 -20.03 -5.21
N MET A 197 -0.26 -19.26 -4.32
CA MET A 197 1.10 -18.76 -4.58
C MET A 197 2.13 -19.87 -4.84
N GLU A 198 1.90 -21.11 -4.36
CA GLU A 198 2.79 -22.25 -4.64
C GLU A 198 2.58 -22.85 -6.05
N SER A 199 1.38 -22.72 -6.60
CA SER A 199 1.00 -23.24 -7.92
C SER A 199 1.05 -22.19 -9.03
N ASP A 200 1.59 -20.99 -8.77
CA ASP A 200 1.72 -19.93 -9.76
C ASP A 200 2.57 -20.41 -10.96
N GLU A 201 1.91 -20.75 -12.06
CA GLU A 201 2.54 -21.28 -13.26
C GLU A 201 3.47 -20.24 -13.90
N LEU A 202 3.07 -18.97 -13.90
CA LEU A 202 3.88 -17.89 -14.47
C LEU A 202 5.19 -17.76 -13.70
N GLU A 203 5.15 -17.75 -12.37
CA GLU A 203 6.38 -17.70 -11.57
C GLU A 203 7.25 -18.94 -11.81
N GLN A 204 6.66 -20.12 -12.00
CA GLN A 204 7.39 -21.34 -12.31
C GLN A 204 8.12 -21.26 -13.66
N PHE A 205 7.45 -20.76 -14.70
CA PHE A 205 7.98 -20.73 -16.07
C PHE A 205 8.85 -19.50 -16.37
N SER A 206 8.40 -18.29 -16.04
CA SER A 206 9.10 -17.04 -16.34
C SER A 206 9.92 -16.50 -15.16
N GLY A 207 9.62 -16.93 -13.93
CA GLY A 207 10.21 -16.35 -12.72
C GLY A 207 9.54 -15.06 -12.25
N THR A 208 8.44 -14.64 -12.89
CA THR A 208 7.63 -13.48 -12.49
C THR A 208 6.25 -13.94 -12.04
N PRO A 209 5.72 -13.51 -10.89
CA PRO A 209 4.39 -13.92 -10.45
C PRO A 209 3.29 -13.17 -11.21
N TYR A 210 2.08 -13.72 -11.20
CA TYR A 210 0.89 -12.95 -11.56
C TYR A 210 0.72 -11.77 -10.60
N LEU A 211 0.18 -10.66 -11.11
CA LEU A 211 -0.13 -9.47 -10.32
C LEU A 211 -1.65 -9.27 -10.30
N ILE A 212 -2.21 -8.90 -9.15
CA ILE A 212 -3.53 -8.31 -9.08
C ILE A 212 -3.42 -6.81 -9.34
N ARG A 213 -4.33 -6.29 -10.15
CA ARG A 213 -4.56 -4.86 -10.37
C ARG A 213 -5.90 -4.53 -9.76
N VAL A 214 -5.90 -3.60 -8.81
CA VAL A 214 -7.13 -3.11 -8.19
C VAL A 214 -7.25 -1.62 -8.49
N LYS A 215 -8.34 -1.26 -9.16
CA LYS A 215 -8.74 0.13 -9.40
C LYS A 215 -9.78 0.50 -8.36
N MET A 216 -9.63 1.70 -7.80
CA MET A 216 -10.47 2.19 -6.73
C MET A 216 -10.85 3.63 -7.02
N SER A 217 -12.07 4.00 -6.69
CA SER A 217 -12.51 5.39 -6.70
C SER A 217 -13.12 5.79 -5.38
N ASP A 218 -13.26 7.09 -5.20
CA ASP A 218 -14.05 7.66 -4.13
C ASP A 218 -15.27 8.43 -4.64
N GLY A 219 -16.11 8.90 -3.72
CA GLY A 219 -17.28 9.72 -4.05
C GLY A 219 -16.98 11.06 -4.73
N GLU A 220 -15.72 11.51 -4.76
CA GLU A 220 -15.29 12.72 -5.50
C GLU A 220 -14.81 12.41 -6.92
N GLY A 221 -14.79 11.13 -7.33
CA GLY A 221 -14.31 10.67 -8.63
C GLY A 221 -12.78 10.67 -8.77
N ARG A 222 -12.04 10.68 -7.65
CA ARG A 222 -10.60 10.44 -7.67
C ARG A 222 -10.37 8.95 -7.86
N GLU A 223 -9.51 8.61 -8.82
CA GLU A 223 -9.16 7.21 -9.10
C GLU A 223 -7.75 6.91 -8.60
N LEU A 224 -7.61 5.75 -7.95
CA LEU A 224 -6.34 5.16 -7.56
C LEU A 224 -6.23 3.78 -8.20
N GLN A 225 -5.00 3.39 -8.52
CA GLN A 225 -4.70 2.07 -9.04
C GLN A 225 -3.48 1.52 -8.32
N THR A 226 -3.57 0.27 -7.90
CA THR A 226 -2.47 -0.45 -7.29
C THR A 226 -2.24 -1.77 -7.99
N HIS A 227 -0.99 -2.20 -7.97
CA HIS A 227 -0.59 -3.53 -8.39
C HIS A 227 0.05 -4.22 -7.20
N ALA A 228 -0.33 -5.47 -6.96
CA ALA A 228 0.32 -6.30 -5.97
C ALA A 228 0.54 -7.69 -6.53
N ARG A 229 1.53 -8.41 -6.01
CA ARG A 229 1.69 -9.85 -6.28
C ARG A 229 0.40 -10.60 -5.91
N MET A 230 -0.13 -11.40 -6.83
CA MET A 230 -1.35 -12.19 -6.63
C MET A 230 -1.21 -13.11 -5.40
N SER A 231 -2.30 -13.25 -4.64
CA SER A 231 -2.39 -14.02 -3.41
C SER A 231 -3.75 -14.69 -3.32
N GLU A 232 -3.81 -15.88 -2.72
CA GLU A 232 -5.09 -16.55 -2.41
C GLU A 232 -6.03 -15.67 -1.55
N ASP A 233 -5.47 -14.78 -0.71
CA ASP A 233 -6.25 -13.86 0.13
C ASP A 233 -7.07 -12.83 -0.67
N TYR A 234 -6.85 -12.72 -1.98
CA TYR A 234 -7.48 -11.71 -2.84
C TYR A 234 -8.68 -12.25 -3.63
N LEU A 235 -8.93 -13.57 -3.60
CA LEU A 235 -9.94 -14.21 -4.44
C LEU A 235 -11.38 -13.78 -4.12
N ASP A 236 -11.61 -13.33 -2.89
CA ASP A 236 -12.92 -12.88 -2.43
C ASP A 236 -13.19 -11.39 -2.71
N ILE A 237 -12.24 -10.66 -3.32
CA ILE A 237 -12.41 -9.23 -3.61
C ILE A 237 -13.41 -9.06 -4.77
N GLN A 238 -14.43 -8.22 -4.54
CA GLN A 238 -15.45 -7.89 -5.54
C GLN A 238 -15.52 -6.39 -5.78
N THR A 239 -16.04 -6.00 -6.94
CA THR A 239 -16.36 -4.61 -7.23
C THR A 239 -17.45 -4.10 -6.29
N GLY A 240 -17.39 -2.82 -5.93
CA GLY A 240 -18.26 -2.18 -4.94
C GLY A 240 -17.83 -2.36 -3.49
N MET A 241 -16.91 -3.28 -3.17
CA MET A 241 -16.41 -3.45 -1.81
C MET A 241 -15.72 -2.16 -1.33
N PRO A 242 -15.94 -1.75 -0.07
CA PRO A 242 -15.33 -0.54 0.44
C PRO A 242 -13.85 -0.76 0.73
N VAL A 243 -13.05 0.28 0.51
CA VAL A 243 -11.60 0.22 0.68
C VAL A 243 -11.07 1.37 1.53
N LEU A 244 -10.06 1.04 2.33
CA LEU A 244 -9.37 1.97 3.23
C LEU A 244 -7.86 1.97 2.92
N SER A 245 -7.23 3.14 2.85
CA SER A 245 -5.77 3.26 2.69
C SER A 245 -5.23 4.55 3.28
N ILE A 246 -3.92 4.65 3.48
CA ILE A 246 -3.25 5.88 3.88
C ILE A 246 -2.53 6.47 2.67
N LEU A 247 -2.86 7.72 2.35
CA LEU A 247 -2.21 8.51 1.31
C LEU A 247 -1.23 9.49 1.94
N LEU A 248 -0.05 9.60 1.34
CA LEU A 248 0.89 10.68 1.63
C LEU A 248 0.92 11.65 0.46
N SER A 249 0.81 12.94 0.74
CA SER A 249 0.85 13.99 -0.27
C SER A 249 1.85 15.09 0.10
N THR A 250 2.44 15.71 -0.93
CA THR A 250 3.23 16.95 -0.77
C THR A 250 2.36 18.21 -0.67
N SER A 251 1.05 18.08 -0.87
CA SER A 251 0.07 19.16 -0.89
C SER A 251 -1.03 18.85 0.11
N GLN A 252 -1.43 19.83 0.92
CA GLN A 252 -2.52 19.66 1.89
C GLN A 252 -3.86 19.33 1.20
N LYS A 253 -4.02 19.74 -0.07
CA LYS A 253 -5.21 19.48 -0.88
C LYS A 253 -5.15 18.14 -1.64
N PHE A 254 -4.10 17.34 -1.43
CA PHE A 254 -3.90 16.06 -2.12
C PHE A 254 -3.87 16.18 -3.65
N THR A 255 -3.50 17.35 -4.18
CA THR A 255 -3.33 17.58 -5.63
C THR A 255 -2.11 16.87 -6.21
N SER A 256 -1.18 16.43 -5.35
CA SER A 256 0.07 15.77 -5.73
C SER A 256 0.35 14.62 -4.76
N LEU A 257 0.08 13.39 -5.19
CA LEU A 257 0.35 12.21 -4.39
C LEU A 257 1.87 11.96 -4.31
N ALA A 258 2.37 11.73 -3.12
CA ALA A 258 3.78 11.41 -2.87
C ALA A 258 3.98 9.90 -2.73
N ALA A 259 3.11 9.25 -1.95
CA ALA A 259 3.16 7.82 -1.71
C ALA A 259 1.76 7.29 -1.33
N LEU A 260 1.61 5.97 -1.50
CA LEU A 260 0.37 5.23 -1.28
C LEU A 260 0.72 3.96 -0.52
N THR A 261 0.01 3.67 0.57
CA THR A 261 0.21 2.44 1.35
C THR A 261 -0.62 1.27 0.80
N ASP A 262 -0.48 0.11 1.44
CA ASP A 262 -1.41 -1.02 1.24
C ASP A 262 -2.86 -0.57 1.44
N PHE A 263 -3.77 -1.26 0.77
CA PHE A 263 -5.20 -1.08 0.92
C PHE A 263 -5.80 -2.19 1.76
N MET A 264 -6.70 -1.84 2.67
CA MET A 264 -7.52 -2.78 3.41
C MET A 264 -8.89 -2.84 2.75
N ILE A 265 -9.36 -4.05 2.44
CA ILE A 265 -10.72 -4.33 1.96
C ILE A 265 -11.39 -5.18 3.04
N PRO A 266 -12.13 -4.56 3.99
CA PRO A 266 -12.58 -5.26 5.19
C PRO A 266 -13.55 -6.40 4.90
N ASP A 267 -14.36 -6.29 3.86
CA ASP A 267 -15.36 -7.30 3.49
C ASP A 267 -14.72 -8.59 2.96
N ALA A 268 -13.52 -8.49 2.38
CA ALA A 268 -12.70 -9.63 1.95
C ALA A 268 -11.62 -10.02 2.97
N GLU A 269 -11.54 -9.33 4.12
CA GLU A 269 -10.45 -9.46 5.11
C GLU A 269 -9.04 -9.37 4.47
N ALA A 270 -8.92 -8.62 3.38
CA ALA A 270 -7.75 -8.63 2.50
C ALA A 270 -6.93 -7.33 2.61
N TRP A 271 -5.61 -7.49 2.53
CA TRP A 271 -4.65 -6.38 2.46
C TRP A 271 -3.91 -6.40 1.13
N VAL A 272 -4.29 -5.52 0.21
CA VAL A 272 -3.71 -5.44 -1.14
C VAL A 272 -2.48 -4.53 -1.12
N GLY A 273 -1.31 -5.14 -1.25
CA GLY A 273 -0.04 -4.41 -1.34
C GLY A 273 1.19 -5.32 -1.37
N ASP A 274 2.27 -4.80 -1.97
CA ASP A 274 3.53 -5.53 -2.13
C ASP A 274 4.44 -5.46 -0.90
N TYR A 275 4.30 -4.42 -0.08
CA TYR A 275 5.16 -4.22 1.08
C TYR A 275 4.41 -3.58 2.24
N PRO A 276 4.36 -4.24 3.41
CA PRO A 276 3.55 -3.79 4.53
C PRO A 276 4.13 -2.55 5.19
N TYR A 277 3.79 -1.37 4.67
CA TYR A 277 4.10 -0.08 5.30
C TYR A 277 3.22 0.20 6.51
N LEU A 278 2.08 -0.48 6.61
CA LEU A 278 1.08 -0.27 7.65
C LEU A 278 1.24 -1.22 8.83
N ASN A 279 0.98 -0.69 10.02
CA ASN A 279 0.72 -1.44 11.23
C ASN A 279 -0.73 -1.96 11.18
N ARG A 280 -0.94 -3.01 10.39
CA ARG A 280 -2.27 -3.60 10.11
C ARG A 280 -3.11 -3.85 11.37
N PRO A 281 -2.56 -4.42 12.47
CA PRO A 281 -3.34 -4.64 13.69
C PRO A 281 -3.87 -3.36 14.33
N GLU A 282 -3.12 -2.26 14.25
CA GLU A 282 -3.54 -0.97 14.81
C GLU A 282 -4.70 -0.36 14.00
N ILE A 283 -4.63 -0.46 12.68
CA ILE A 283 -5.69 0.02 11.79
C ILE A 283 -6.95 -0.83 11.94
N GLU A 284 -6.80 -2.15 12.02
CA GLU A 284 -7.91 -3.08 12.27
C GLU A 284 -8.57 -2.80 13.64
N ALA A 285 -7.76 -2.56 14.68
CA ALA A 285 -8.26 -2.19 16.00
C ALA A 285 -8.99 -0.85 15.96
N ARG A 286 -8.41 0.17 15.31
CA ARG A 286 -9.04 1.49 15.15
C ARG A 286 -10.38 1.39 14.42
N LEU A 287 -10.42 0.64 13.32
CA LEU A 287 -11.65 0.40 12.56
C LEU A 287 -12.69 -0.41 13.35
N ALA A 288 -12.27 -1.19 14.34
CA ALA A 288 -13.17 -1.89 15.25
C ALA A 288 -13.70 -1.04 16.40
N GLU A 289 -12.96 0.00 16.79
CA GLU A 289 -13.34 0.92 17.86
C GLU A 289 -14.17 2.11 17.37
N ASP A 290 -13.97 2.53 16.13
CA ASP A 290 -14.57 3.74 15.55
C ASP A 290 -15.77 3.39 14.64
N ASP A 291 -16.96 3.35 15.23
CA ASP A 291 -18.22 3.08 14.52
C ASP A 291 -18.49 4.14 13.43
N GLU A 292 -18.06 5.39 13.61
CA GLU A 292 -18.25 6.47 12.63
C GLU A 292 -17.40 6.24 11.38
N LEU A 293 -16.15 5.83 11.56
CA LEU A 293 -15.27 5.47 10.44
C LEU A 293 -15.83 4.27 9.67
N TRP A 294 -16.36 3.28 10.37
CA TRP A 294 -17.00 2.13 9.74
C TRP A 294 -18.25 2.51 8.94
N ASP A 295 -19.11 3.36 9.50
CA ASP A 295 -20.31 3.84 8.82
C ASP A 295 -19.95 4.67 7.57
N LEU A 296 -18.91 5.53 7.65
CA LEU A 296 -18.39 6.25 6.49
C LEU A 296 -17.86 5.32 5.40
N LEU A 297 -17.14 4.28 5.81
CA LEU A 297 -16.60 3.28 4.89
C LEU A 297 -17.72 2.52 4.17
N GLN A 298 -18.75 2.10 4.89
CA GLN A 298 -19.91 1.40 4.32
C GLN A 298 -20.76 2.31 3.43
N ALA A 299 -20.91 3.60 3.79
CA ALA A 299 -21.63 4.57 2.96
C ALA A 299 -21.00 4.74 1.57
N GLN A 300 -19.67 4.65 1.45
CA GLN A 300 -19.01 4.71 0.14
C GLN A 300 -19.33 3.50 -0.76
N GLY A 301 -19.63 2.34 -0.17
CA GLY A 301 -19.99 1.13 -0.92
C GLY A 301 -21.41 1.15 -1.49
N SER A 302 -22.35 1.82 -0.82
CA SER A 302 -23.78 1.77 -1.18
C SER A 302 -24.20 2.64 -2.38
N ASP A 303 -23.41 3.62 -2.79
CA ASP A 303 -23.83 4.65 -3.76
C ASP A 303 -24.03 4.16 -5.22
N ILE A 304 -23.74 2.89 -5.56
CA ILE A 304 -23.82 2.39 -6.95
C ILE A 304 -25.20 1.83 -7.32
N SER A 305 -25.98 1.29 -6.37
CA SER A 305 -27.17 0.49 -6.74
C SER A 305 -28.33 1.30 -7.32
N ASP A 306 -28.34 2.62 -7.13
CA ASP A 306 -29.56 3.41 -7.33
C ASP A 306 -29.58 4.24 -8.61
N SER A 307 -28.51 4.24 -9.42
CA SER A 307 -28.39 5.14 -10.59
C SER A 307 -28.63 4.51 -11.97
N GLU A 308 -28.88 3.20 -12.08
CA GLU A 308 -28.90 2.53 -13.41
C GLU A 308 -30.26 2.05 -13.97
N ASP A 309 -31.40 2.15 -13.26
CA ASP A 309 -32.66 1.55 -13.77
C ASP A 309 -33.79 2.54 -14.11
N ASP A 310 -33.47 3.71 -14.68
CA ASP A 310 -34.47 4.65 -15.23
C ASP A 310 -34.51 4.71 -16.77
N THR A 311 -33.86 3.77 -17.46
CA THR A 311 -34.01 3.64 -18.93
C THR A 311 -35.18 2.71 -19.29
N ASP A 312 -36.35 3.32 -19.44
CA ASP A 312 -37.42 2.94 -20.39
C ASP A 312 -37.73 1.43 -20.51
N LYS A 313 -38.24 0.81 -19.43
CA LYS A 313 -39.06 -0.41 -19.55
C LYS A 313 -40.46 -0.03 -20.04
N ASP A 314 -40.55 0.28 -21.33
CA ASP A 314 -41.81 0.18 -22.07
C ASP A 314 -42.17 -1.31 -22.23
N ASP A 315 -43.25 -1.72 -21.55
CA ASP A 315 -44.16 -2.81 -21.89
C ASP A 315 -43.58 -4.19 -22.30
N PHE A 316 -43.14 -4.99 -21.32
CA PHE A 316 -43.25 -6.46 -21.48
C PHE A 316 -43.72 -7.14 -20.19
N ILE A 317 -45.00 -7.51 -20.18
CA ILE A 317 -45.66 -8.27 -19.12
C ILE A 317 -45.17 -9.72 -19.20
N GLY A 318 -44.27 -10.10 -18.28
CA GLY A 318 -43.84 -11.47 -18.05
C GLY A 318 -43.73 -11.70 -16.54
N GLU A 319 -44.79 -12.26 -15.97
CA GLU A 319 -44.95 -12.60 -14.56
C GLU A 319 -44.13 -13.86 -14.24
N GLU A 320 -42.93 -13.72 -13.66
CA GLU A 320 -42.17 -14.85 -13.10
C GLU A 320 -41.40 -14.46 -11.83
N ASP A 321 -41.81 -15.10 -10.74
CA ASP A 321 -41.27 -15.22 -9.39
C ASP A 321 -39.79 -14.79 -9.16
N ALA A 322 -39.56 -13.53 -8.82
CA ALA A 322 -38.28 -13.05 -8.29
C ALA A 322 -38.20 -13.28 -6.77
N ALA A 323 -37.34 -14.20 -6.36
CA ALA A 323 -37.01 -14.45 -4.96
C ALA A 323 -36.09 -13.34 -4.42
N ASP A 324 -36.65 -12.55 -3.50
CA ASP A 324 -36.02 -11.52 -2.69
C ASP A 324 -34.73 -12.05 -2.04
N ARG A 325 -33.56 -11.57 -2.48
CA ARG A 325 -32.29 -11.79 -1.77
C ARG A 325 -31.98 -10.52 -0.99
N ASP A 326 -32.50 -10.46 0.23
CA ASP A 326 -32.10 -9.46 1.21
C ASP A 326 -30.58 -9.51 1.40
N PHE A 327 -29.88 -8.50 0.91
CA PHE A 327 -28.47 -8.28 1.23
C PHE A 327 -28.39 -7.84 2.69
N VAL A 328 -28.20 -8.80 3.59
CA VAL A 328 -27.96 -8.51 5.01
C VAL A 328 -26.50 -8.06 5.12
N PRO A 329 -26.21 -6.77 5.42
CA PRO A 329 -24.84 -6.33 5.63
C PRO A 329 -24.22 -7.19 6.73
N VAL A 330 -23.03 -7.73 6.48
CA VAL A 330 -22.31 -8.63 7.37
C VAL A 330 -21.93 -7.85 8.63
N ARG A 331 -22.86 -7.82 9.59
CA ARG A 331 -22.64 -7.17 10.88
C ARG A 331 -21.65 -8.05 11.66
N ARG A 332 -20.45 -7.54 11.89
CA ARG A 332 -19.33 -8.24 12.56
C ARG A 332 -19.81 -9.11 13.71
N ARG A 333 -19.36 -10.39 13.70
CA ARG A 333 -19.25 -11.16 14.93
C ARG A 333 -18.15 -10.52 15.77
N ARG A 334 -18.50 -9.78 16.83
CA ARG A 334 -17.55 -9.40 17.88
C ARG A 334 -16.98 -10.70 18.45
N SER A 335 -15.72 -11.00 18.15
CA SER A 335 -14.98 -12.13 18.71
C SER A 335 -14.36 -11.79 20.06
#